data_AF-A0A9E3KCL4-F1
#
_entry.id   AF-A0A9E3KCL4-F1
#
_cell.length_a   1.000
_cell.length_b   1.000
_cell.length_c   1.000
_cell.angle_alpha   90.00
_cell.angle_beta   90.00
_cell.angle_gamma   90.00
#
_symmetry.space_group_name_H-M   'P 1'
#
loop_
_entity.id
_entity.type
_entity.pdbx_description
1 polymer ?
#
loop_
_entity_poly.entity_id
_entity_poly.type
_entity_poly.pdbx_seq_one_letter_code
_entity_poly.pdbx_strand_id
1 'polypeptide(L)'
;TEPRVLAVLDWELSTLGHPLADFAYNAMMYQMPPHIVAGLGGADLAALNLPGEEDYIAAYCARTGRVSIPGYRFYTAFNFFRIAAIFHGIKGRVIRGTAASAQAAERARVFPELAQIAWAQAEG
;
A
#
# COMPACT_ATOMS: atom_id res chain seq x y z
N THR A 1 -19.52 16.81 15.06
CA THR A 1 -19.13 16.61 13.65
C THR A 1 -19.10 15.11 13.40
N GLU A 2 -19.59 14.64 12.26
CA GLU A 2 -19.57 13.21 11.91
C GLU A 2 -18.28 12.86 11.14
N PRO A 3 -17.72 11.65 11.32
CA PRO A 3 -16.54 11.20 10.58
C PRO A 3 -16.91 10.81 9.14
N ARG A 4 -17.20 11.81 8.29
CA ARG A 4 -17.62 11.64 6.90
C ARG A 4 -16.63 12.31 5.93
N VAL A 5 -16.21 11.56 4.91
CA VAL A 5 -15.38 12.10 3.81
C VAL A 5 -16.20 13.12 3.02
N LEU A 6 -15.70 14.36 2.89
CA LEU A 6 -16.33 15.43 2.11
C LEU A 6 -15.79 15.51 0.68
N ALA A 7 -14.51 15.19 0.50
CA ALA A 7 -13.84 15.20 -0.79
C ALA A 7 -12.71 14.15 -0.81
N VAL A 8 -12.48 13.56 -1.98
CA VAL A 8 -11.27 12.78 -2.30
C VAL A 8 -10.37 13.68 -3.13
N LEU A 9 -9.10 13.79 -2.76
CA LEU A 9 -8.13 14.72 -3.35
C LEU A 9 -7.09 13.97 -4.19
N ASP A 10 -6.24 14.72 -4.90
CA ASP A 10 -5.05 14.20 -5.59
C ASP A 10 -5.33 13.16 -6.69
N TRP A 11 -6.17 13.55 -7.65
CA TRP A 11 -6.62 12.70 -8.77
C TRP A 11 -5.61 12.57 -9.91
N GLU A 12 -4.38 13.09 -9.78
CA GLU A 12 -3.43 13.18 -10.89
C GLU A 12 -2.97 11.82 -11.46
N LEU A 13 -3.06 10.75 -10.65
CA LEU A 13 -2.75 9.38 -11.07
C LEU A 13 -3.99 8.54 -11.42
N SER A 14 -5.19 9.13 -11.35
CA SER A 14 -6.42 8.40 -11.61
C SER A 14 -6.56 8.02 -13.09
N THR A 15 -7.11 6.83 -13.33
CA THR A 15 -7.39 6.32 -14.68
C THR A 15 -8.39 5.17 -14.61
N LEU A 16 -8.86 4.69 -15.77
CA LEU A 16 -9.62 3.45 -15.85
C LEU A 16 -8.70 2.26 -15.61
N GLY A 17 -9.10 1.33 -14.73
CA GLY A 17 -8.28 0.19 -14.36
C GLY A 17 -9.03 -0.89 -13.60
N HIS A 18 -8.29 -1.90 -13.17
CA HIS A 18 -8.85 -3.02 -12.40
C HIS A 18 -9.11 -2.60 -10.94
N PRO A 19 -10.35 -2.68 -10.42
CA PRO A 19 -10.69 -2.14 -9.10
C PRO A 19 -9.90 -2.78 -7.94
N LEU A 20 -9.59 -4.07 -8.06
CA LEU A 20 -8.82 -4.78 -7.04
C LEU A 20 -7.34 -4.37 -6.99
N ALA A 21 -6.79 -3.80 -8.07
CA ALA A 21 -5.43 -3.26 -8.02
C ALA A 21 -5.39 -2.01 -7.13
N ASP A 22 -6.44 -1.19 -7.16
CA ASP A 22 -6.56 0.01 -6.33
C ASP A 22 -6.90 -0.32 -4.89
N PHE A 23 -7.91 -1.18 -4.67
CA PHE A 23 -8.29 -1.61 -3.33
C PHE A 23 -7.14 -2.33 -2.60
N ALA A 24 -6.44 -3.25 -3.27
CA ALA A 24 -5.31 -3.94 -2.64
C ALA A 24 -4.12 -3.01 -2.37
N TYR A 25 -3.96 -1.91 -3.11
CA TYR A 25 -2.93 -0.91 -2.79
C TYR A 25 -3.22 -0.23 -1.44
N ASN A 26 -4.50 0.09 -1.19
CA ASN A 26 -4.94 0.64 0.08
C ASN A 26 -4.84 -0.42 1.21
N ALA A 27 -5.31 -1.63 0.97
CA ALA A 27 -5.32 -2.70 1.96
C ALA A 27 -3.92 -3.27 2.28
N MET A 28 -2.92 -3.15 1.39
CA MET A 28 -1.55 -3.63 1.69
C MET A 28 -0.94 -2.95 2.93
N MET A 29 -1.48 -1.80 3.36
CA MET A 29 -1.05 -1.12 4.59
C MET A 29 -1.18 -2.01 5.83
N TYR A 30 -2.11 -2.98 5.87
CA TYR A 30 -2.19 -3.95 6.96
C TYR A 30 -0.94 -4.83 7.10
N GLN A 31 -0.20 -5.02 6.00
CA GLN A 31 0.97 -5.90 5.94
C GLN A 31 2.30 -5.12 5.84
N MET A 32 2.23 -3.84 5.46
CA MET A 32 3.39 -2.98 5.31
C MET A 32 4.03 -2.64 6.67
N PRO A 33 5.36 -2.76 6.84
CA PRO A 33 6.01 -2.32 8.06
C PRO A 33 5.88 -0.81 8.31
N PRO A 34 5.77 -0.39 9.59
CA PRO A 34 5.49 1.01 9.95
C PRO A 34 6.61 1.98 9.53
N HIS A 35 7.87 1.56 9.53
CA HIS A 35 9.00 2.44 9.21
C HIS A 35 9.18 2.72 7.71
N ILE A 36 8.44 2.04 6.82
CA ILE A 36 8.56 2.25 5.36
C ILE A 36 7.63 3.38 4.89
N VAL A 37 6.33 3.25 5.15
CA VAL A 37 5.28 4.24 4.78
C VAL A 37 4.16 4.33 5.82
N ALA A 38 4.47 4.19 7.11
CA ALA A 38 3.49 4.18 8.19
C ALA A 38 2.42 3.10 8.03
N GLY A 39 2.83 1.89 7.62
CA GLY A 39 1.97 0.73 7.60
C GLY A 39 1.61 0.21 9.00
N LEU A 40 0.70 -0.76 9.04
CA LEU A 40 0.12 -1.37 10.23
C LEU A 40 0.69 -2.77 10.51
N GLY A 41 1.71 -3.22 9.77
CA GLY A 41 2.32 -4.52 9.95
C GLY A 41 2.84 -4.70 11.39
N GLY A 42 2.31 -5.70 12.09
CA GLY A 42 2.65 -6.00 13.49
C GLY A 42 1.98 -5.10 14.54
N ALA A 43 1.07 -4.20 14.14
CA ALA A 43 0.29 -3.38 15.07
C ALA A 43 -0.80 -4.20 15.78
N ASP A 44 -1.08 -3.86 17.04
CA ASP A 44 -2.26 -4.34 17.75
C ASP A 44 -3.48 -3.53 17.32
N LEU A 45 -4.16 -4.00 16.27
CA LEU A 45 -5.31 -3.31 15.69
C LEU A 45 -6.47 -3.17 16.69
N ALA A 46 -6.66 -4.15 17.58
CA ALA A 46 -7.70 -4.10 18.59
C ALA A 46 -7.42 -3.01 19.62
N ALA A 47 -6.18 -2.90 20.12
CA ALA A 47 -5.78 -1.82 21.02
C ALA A 47 -5.87 -0.43 20.36
N LEU A 48 -5.69 -0.36 19.03
CA LEU A 48 -5.86 0.87 18.25
C LEU A 48 -7.31 1.16 17.85
N ASN A 49 -8.26 0.28 18.19
CA ASN A 49 -9.66 0.36 17.79
C ASN A 49 -9.83 0.44 16.24
N LEU A 50 -9.02 -0.34 15.53
CA LEU A 50 -9.03 -0.47 14.07
C LEU A 50 -9.61 -1.84 13.66
N PRO A 51 -10.32 -1.91 12.52
CA PRO A 51 -10.78 -3.19 11.99
C PRO A 51 -9.60 -4.05 11.52
N GLY A 52 -9.77 -5.37 11.48
CA GLY A 52 -8.80 -6.28 10.86
C GLY A 52 -8.78 -6.15 9.33
N GLU A 53 -7.72 -6.68 8.70
CA GLU A 53 -7.63 -6.73 7.24
C GLU A 53 -8.82 -7.49 6.62
N GLU A 54 -9.20 -8.63 7.22
CA GLU A 54 -10.33 -9.45 6.75
C GLU A 54 -11.67 -8.71 6.86
N ASP A 55 -11.90 -7.97 7.95
CA ASP A 55 -13.10 -7.15 8.13
C ASP A 55 -13.15 -6.04 7.06
N TYR A 56 -12.01 -5.43 6.76
CA TYR A 56 -11.91 -4.39 5.75
C TYR A 56 -12.20 -4.93 4.34
N ILE A 57 -11.67 -6.12 4.01
CA ILE A 57 -11.97 -6.84 2.76
C ILE A 57 -13.45 -7.19 2.68
N ALA A 58 -14.03 -7.73 3.75
CA ALA A 58 -15.46 -8.08 3.80
C ALA A 58 -16.34 -6.85 3.59
N ALA A 59 -16.00 -5.73 4.24
CA ALA A 59 -16.73 -4.48 4.10
C ALA A 59 -16.63 -3.88 2.69
N TYR A 60 -15.50 -4.06 1.99
CA TYR A 60 -15.37 -3.70 0.58
C TYR A 60 -16.22 -4.62 -0.32
N CYS A 61 -16.20 -5.92 -0.07
CA CYS A 61 -16.98 -6.90 -0.83
C CYS A 61 -18.47 -6.61 -0.74
N ALA A 62 -18.99 -6.39 0.48
CA ALA A 62 -20.38 -6.06 0.72
C ALA A 62 -20.83 -4.79 -0.03
N ARG A 63 -20.02 -3.72 -0.01
CA ARG A 63 -20.36 -2.45 -0.68
C ARG A 63 -20.26 -2.51 -2.20
N THR A 64 -19.53 -3.49 -2.73
CA THR A 64 -19.28 -3.61 -4.17
C THR A 64 -19.99 -4.81 -4.80
N GLY A 65 -20.88 -5.49 -4.06
CA GLY A 65 -21.65 -6.64 -4.53
C GLY A 65 -20.81 -7.89 -4.82
N ARG A 66 -19.65 -8.04 -4.17
CA ARG A 66 -18.77 -9.21 -4.29
C ARG A 66 -19.00 -10.16 -3.15
N VAL A 67 -18.91 -11.46 -3.43
CA VAL A 67 -18.90 -12.51 -2.40
C VAL A 67 -17.52 -12.59 -1.73
N SER A 68 -16.46 -12.45 -2.53
CA SER A 68 -15.07 -12.51 -2.09
C SER A 68 -14.15 -11.85 -3.11
N ILE A 69 -12.84 -11.84 -2.81
CA ILE A 69 -11.78 -11.46 -3.75
C ILE A 69 -10.90 -12.69 -4.03
N PRO A 70 -11.26 -13.54 -5.02
CA PRO A 70 -10.39 -14.64 -5.44
C PRO A 70 -9.04 -14.09 -5.89
N GLY A 71 -7.95 -14.72 -5.43
CA GLY A 71 -6.61 -14.28 -5.77
C GLY A 71 -6.19 -12.95 -5.13
N TYR A 72 -6.80 -12.53 -4.02
CA TYR A 72 -6.42 -11.31 -3.28
C TYR A 72 -4.89 -11.16 -3.10
N ARG A 73 -4.21 -12.26 -2.77
CA ARG A 73 -2.75 -12.32 -2.59
C ARG A 73 -1.97 -11.85 -3.83
N PHE A 74 -2.44 -12.17 -5.03
CA PHE A 74 -1.82 -11.68 -6.27
C PHE A 74 -1.85 -10.15 -6.35
N TYR A 75 -2.98 -9.54 -6.03
CA TYR A 75 -3.11 -8.08 -6.05
C TYR A 75 -2.27 -7.41 -4.97
N THR A 76 -2.12 -8.05 -3.79
CA THR A 76 -1.20 -7.60 -2.74
C THR A 76 0.25 -7.67 -3.21
N ALA A 77 0.70 -8.82 -3.73
CA ALA A 77 2.06 -8.98 -4.27
C ALA A 77 2.36 -7.99 -5.40
N PHE A 78 1.43 -7.79 -6.33
CA PHE A 78 1.53 -6.77 -7.38
C PHE A 78 1.74 -5.36 -6.80
N ASN A 79 1.02 -4.99 -5.73
CA ASN A 79 1.14 -3.66 -5.13
C ASN A 79 2.42 -3.47 -4.33
N PHE A 80 2.93 -4.51 -3.66
CA PHE A 80 4.27 -4.46 -3.07
C PHE A 80 5.35 -4.32 -4.15
N PHE A 81 5.24 -5.03 -5.28
CA PHE A 81 6.11 -4.80 -6.43
C PHE A 81 6.01 -3.36 -6.96
N ARG A 82 4.78 -2.84 -7.12
CA ARG A 82 4.52 -1.47 -7.59
C ARG A 82 5.17 -0.43 -6.69
N ILE A 83 5.03 -0.53 -5.36
CA ILE A 83 5.63 0.44 -4.44
C ILE A 83 7.16 0.32 -4.39
N ALA A 84 7.71 -0.90 -4.52
CA ALA A 84 9.14 -1.11 -4.67
C ALA A 84 9.67 -0.44 -5.93
N ALA A 85 8.97 -0.54 -7.07
CA ALA A 85 9.33 0.14 -8.31
C ALA A 85 9.29 1.68 -8.18
N ILE A 86 8.32 2.23 -7.44
CA ILE A 86 8.26 3.67 -7.12
C ILE A 86 9.50 4.09 -6.31
N PHE A 87 9.85 3.33 -5.27
CA PHE A 87 11.02 3.60 -4.43
C PHE A 87 12.32 3.45 -5.21
N HIS A 88 12.40 2.49 -6.13
CA HIS A 88 13.51 2.36 -7.07
C HIS A 88 13.67 3.61 -7.95
N GLY A 89 12.57 4.16 -8.47
CA GLY A 89 12.58 5.42 -9.22
C GLY A 89 13.06 6.60 -8.38
N ILE A 90 12.66 6.68 -7.11
CA ILE A 90 13.17 7.69 -6.15
C ILE A 90 14.66 7.52 -5.94
N LYS A 91 15.15 6.32 -5.66
CA LYS A 91 16.58 6.01 -5.50
C LYS A 91 17.38 6.45 -6.73
N GLY A 92 16.88 6.18 -7.93
CA GLY A 92 17.51 6.64 -9.17
C GLY A 92 17.63 8.17 -9.27
N ARG A 93 16.61 8.91 -8.83
CA ARG A 93 16.65 10.39 -8.79
C ARG A 93 17.60 10.93 -7.72
N VAL A 94 17.67 10.29 -6.56
CA VAL A 94 18.61 10.63 -5.48
C VAL A 94 20.06 10.46 -5.97
N ILE A 95 20.38 9.33 -6.61
CA ILE A 95 21.73 9.07 -7.16
C ILE A 95 22.14 10.12 -8.19
N ARG A 96 21.19 10.58 -9.02
CA ARG A 96 21.43 11.64 -10.03
C ARG A 96 21.41 13.07 -9.46
N GLY A 97 21.16 13.24 -8.17
CA GLY A 97 21.07 14.56 -7.54
C GLY A 97 19.82 15.36 -7.93
N THR A 98 18.81 14.75 -8.54
CA THR A 98 17.56 15.44 -8.96
C THR A 98 16.44 15.36 -7.94
N ALA A 99 16.66 14.66 -6.82
CA ALA A 99 15.78 14.64 -5.65
C ALA A 99 16.62 14.78 -4.38
N ALA A 100 16.59 15.96 -3.76
CA ALA A 100 17.46 16.32 -2.62
C ALA A 100 16.74 16.38 -1.26
N SER A 101 15.46 16.01 -1.18
CA SER A 101 14.74 16.04 0.09
C SER A 101 15.17 14.91 1.02
N ALA A 102 15.18 15.15 2.34
CA ALA A 102 15.49 14.13 3.34
C ALA A 102 14.56 12.91 3.23
N GLN A 103 13.29 13.13 2.90
CA GLN A 103 12.33 12.04 2.66
C GLN A 103 12.70 11.20 1.43
N ALA A 104 13.21 11.80 0.35
CA ALA A 104 13.65 11.05 -0.82
C ALA A 104 14.88 10.19 -0.51
N ALA A 105 15.83 10.73 0.26
CA ALA A 105 16.99 9.99 0.75
C ALA A 105 16.58 8.79 1.62
N GLU A 106 15.62 8.99 2.52
CA GLU A 106 15.12 7.92 3.39
C GLU A 106 14.41 6.81 2.60
N ARG A 107 13.52 7.16 1.67
CA ARG A 107 12.87 6.18 0.78
C ARG A 107 13.90 5.41 -0.06
N ALA A 108 14.95 6.08 -0.53
CA ALA A 108 16.04 5.41 -1.25
C ALA A 108 16.84 4.45 -0.35
N ARG A 109 17.02 4.79 0.93
CA ARG A 109 17.70 3.96 1.95
C ARG A 109 16.92 2.69 2.27
N VAL A 110 15.59 2.80 2.42
CA VAL A 110 14.69 1.68 2.80
C VAL A 110 14.35 0.77 1.61
N PHE A 111 14.54 1.24 0.37
CA PHE A 111 14.23 0.47 -0.85
C PHE A 111 14.70 -1.01 -0.85
N PRO A 112 15.94 -1.37 -0.47
CA PRO A 112 16.38 -2.78 -0.51
C PRO A 112 15.54 -3.71 0.37
N GLU A 113 15.12 -3.23 1.54
CA GLU A 113 14.24 -3.97 2.45
C GLU A 113 12.84 -4.13 1.82
N LEU A 114 12.27 -3.05 1.30
CA LEU A 114 10.97 -3.08 0.62
C LEU A 114 10.97 -4.06 -0.58
N ALA A 115 12.07 -4.12 -1.33
CA ALA A 115 12.20 -5.04 -2.45
C ALA A 115 12.20 -6.52 -2.00
N GLN A 116 12.84 -6.83 -0.87
CA GLN A 116 12.82 -8.18 -0.28
C GLN A 116 11.41 -8.55 0.20
N ILE A 117 10.71 -7.63 0.89
CA ILE A 117 9.33 -7.84 1.31
C ILE A 117 8.43 -8.08 0.10
N ALA A 118 8.60 -7.29 -0.96
CA ALA A 118 7.82 -7.46 -2.19
C ALA A 118 8.06 -8.81 -2.87
N TRP A 119 9.28 -9.33 -2.83
CA TRP A 119 9.58 -10.67 -3.34
C TRP A 119 8.94 -11.76 -2.50
N ALA A 120 9.04 -11.67 -1.17
CA ALA A 120 8.42 -12.64 -0.25
C ALA A 120 6.89 -12.74 -0.43
N GLN A 121 6.23 -11.63 -0.76
CA GLN A 121 4.80 -11.60 -1.07
C GLN A 121 4.43 -12.41 -2.33
N ALA A 122 5.36 -12.57 -3.28
CA ALA A 122 5.14 -13.33 -4.51
C ALA A 122 5.48 -14.84 -4.36
N GLU A 123 6.33 -15.20 -3.41
CA GLU A 123 6.73 -16.61 -3.17
C GLU A 123 5.73 -17.40 -2.33
N GLY A 124 4.96 -16.71 -1.48
CA GLY A 124 3.95 -17.35 -0.63
C GLY A 124 2.68 -17.70 -1.38
#